data_AF-A0A654LZB8-F1
#
_entry.id   AF-A0A654LZB8-F1
#
_cell.length_a   1.000
_cell.length_b   1.000
_cell.length_c   1.000
_cell.angle_alpha   90.00
_cell.angle_beta   90.00
_cell.angle_gamma   90.00
#
_symmetry.space_group_name_H-M   'P 1'
#
loop_
_entity.id
_entity.type
_entity.pdbx_description
1 polymer ?
#
loop_
_entity_poly.entity_id
_entity_poly.type
_entity_poly.pdbx_seq_one_letter_code
_entity_poly.pdbx_strand_id
1 'polypeptide(L)'
;MRKNPNEDDQMETGRLNDNIESIIRSIEEISDEQRDLVKKFKLDMELFASERTLESCVQTLNQSMQLANIREQLVETYKQYCQLLENELKRALHKKP
;
A
#
# COMPACT_ATOMS: atom_id res chain seq x y z
N MET A 1 -0.20 10.96 41.52
CA MET A 1 -0.76 11.69 40.38
C MET A 1 -1.69 10.75 39.63
N ARG A 2 -3.00 11.02 39.60
CA ARG A 2 -3.95 10.26 38.78
C ARG A 2 -3.89 10.86 37.37
N LYS A 3 -3.51 10.08 36.36
CA LYS A 3 -3.59 10.52 34.96
C LYS A 3 -5.06 10.75 34.59
N ASN A 4 -5.33 11.83 33.87
CA ASN A 4 -6.66 12.17 33.40
C ASN A 4 -7.06 11.22 32.26
N PRO A 5 -8.17 10.46 32.36
CA PRO A 5 -8.62 9.54 31.32
C PRO A 5 -8.79 10.21 29.95
N ASN A 6 -9.18 11.49 29.92
CA ASN A 6 -9.37 12.26 28.70
C ASN A 6 -8.07 12.61 27.95
N GLU A 7 -6.93 12.70 28.65
CA GLU A 7 -5.63 13.02 28.02
C GLU A 7 -5.04 11.79 27.33
N ASP A 8 -5.20 10.61 27.93
CA ASP A 8 -4.74 9.34 27.34
C ASP A 8 -5.58 8.98 26.09
N ASP A 9 -6.91 9.20 26.11
CA ASP A 9 -7.79 8.97 24.94
C ASP A 9 -7.47 9.91 23.75
N GLN A 10 -7.14 11.18 24.02
CA GLN A 10 -6.78 12.15 22.99
C GLN A 10 -5.41 11.85 22.35
N MET A 11 -4.43 11.43 23.16
CA MET A 11 -3.11 11.02 22.65
C MET A 11 -3.17 9.74 21.81
N GLU A 12 -4.01 8.77 22.20
CA GLU A 12 -4.21 7.54 21.43
C GLU A 12 -4.90 7.83 20.09
N THR A 13 -5.89 8.72 20.08
CA THR A 13 -6.60 9.14 18.86
C THR A 13 -5.68 9.90 17.90
N GLY A 14 -4.80 10.77 18.41
CA GLY A 14 -3.81 11.48 17.59
C GLY A 14 -2.83 10.53 16.89
N ARG A 15 -2.28 9.55 17.61
CA ARG A 15 -1.38 8.52 17.04
C ARG A 15 -2.07 7.62 16.02
N LEU A 16 -3.35 7.30 16.22
CA LEU A 16 -4.14 6.55 15.26
C LEU A 16 -4.34 7.33 13.95
N ASN A 17 -4.65 8.62 14.03
CA ASN A 17 -4.78 9.47 12.85
C ASN A 17 -3.47 9.57 12.05
N ASP A 18 -2.34 9.79 12.72
CA ASP A 18 -1.03 9.83 12.06
C ASP A 18 -0.72 8.50 11.32
N ASN A 19 -1.09 7.37 11.93
CA ASN A 19 -0.94 6.04 11.32
C ASN A 19 -1.86 5.84 10.11
N ILE A 20 -3.12 6.32 10.18
CA ILE A 20 -4.07 6.25 9.06
C ILE A 20 -3.54 7.04 7.87
N GLU A 21 -3.16 8.30 8.08
CA GLU A 21 -2.65 9.14 7.01
C GLU A 21 -1.38 8.58 6.39
N SER A 22 -0.50 8.00 7.21
CA SER A 22 0.71 7.34 6.73
C SER A 22 0.38 6.17 5.79
N ILE A 23 -0.56 5.30 6.17
CA ILE A 23 -0.96 4.16 5.34
C ILE A 23 -1.61 4.64 4.03
N ILE A 24 -2.47 5.67 4.10
CA ILE A 24 -3.11 6.25 2.91
C ILE A 24 -2.06 6.79 1.93
N ARG A 25 -1.11 7.59 2.42
CA ARG A 25 -0.01 8.12 1.58
C ARG A 25 0.78 6.99 0.93
N SER A 26 1.12 5.93 1.68
CA SER A 26 1.81 4.78 1.10
C SER A 26 0.99 4.08 0.01
N ILE A 27 -0.33 3.93 0.17
CA ILE A 27 -1.20 3.37 -0.88
C ILE A 27 -1.12 4.23 -2.14
N GLU A 28 -1.23 5.56 -2.00
CA GLU A 28 -1.20 6.50 -3.13
C GLU A 28 0.14 6.45 -3.86
N GLU A 29 1.25 6.56 -3.12
CA GLU A 29 2.62 6.54 -3.66
C GLU A 29 2.91 5.23 -4.41
N ILE A 30 2.63 4.09 -3.79
CA ILE A 30 2.84 2.77 -4.40
C ILE A 30 1.93 2.59 -5.63
N SER A 31 0.68 3.08 -5.58
CA SER A 31 -0.25 2.99 -6.71
C SER A 31 0.21 3.82 -7.91
N ASP A 32 0.76 5.01 -7.67
CA ASP A 32 1.28 5.86 -8.74
C ASP A 32 2.54 5.28 -9.37
N GLU A 33 3.47 4.77 -8.56
CA GLU A 33 4.65 4.06 -9.05
C GLU A 33 4.25 2.79 -9.84
N GLN A 34 3.29 2.01 -9.34
CA GLN A 34 2.76 0.84 -10.05
C GLN A 34 2.17 1.23 -11.41
N ARG A 35 1.46 2.36 -11.50
CA ARG A 35 0.84 2.83 -12.74
C ARG A 35 1.88 3.15 -13.81
N ASP A 36 2.97 3.79 -13.41
CA ASP A 36 4.05 4.11 -14.32
C ASP A 36 4.85 2.87 -14.74
N LEU A 37 5.03 1.92 -13.82
CA LEU A 37 5.67 0.65 -14.11
C LEU A 37 4.85 -0.20 -15.10
N VAL A 38 3.52 -0.22 -14.95
CA VAL A 38 2.61 -0.92 -15.89
C VAL A 38 2.73 -0.35 -17.30
N LYS A 39 2.83 0.98 -17.45
CA LYS A 39 3.01 1.62 -18.76
C LYS A 39 4.32 1.17 -19.42
N LYS A 40 5.42 1.17 -18.67
CA LYS A 40 6.74 0.72 -19.16
C LYS A 40 6.74 -0.76 -19.52
N PHE A 41 6.21 -1.60 -18.63
CA PHE A 41 6.12 -3.04 -18.84
C PHE A 41 5.33 -3.40 -20.11
N LYS A 42 4.24 -2.68 -20.39
CA LYS A 42 3.47 -2.89 -21.63
C LYS A 42 4.32 -2.67 -22.88
N LEU A 43 5.09 -1.59 -22.92
CA LEU A 43 5.99 -1.29 -24.06
C LEU A 43 7.07 -2.36 -24.20
N ASP A 44 7.67 -2.79 -23.09
CA ASP A 44 8.71 -3.81 -23.10
C ASP A 44 8.18 -5.17 -23.55
N MET A 45 6.96 -5.54 -23.15
CA MET A 45 6.28 -6.73 -23.66
C MET A 45 6.05 -6.68 -25.17
N GLU A 46 5.59 -5.54 -25.69
CA GLU A 46 5.38 -5.34 -27.14
C GLU A 46 6.70 -5.42 -27.91
N LEU A 47 7.78 -4.84 -27.37
CA LEU A 47 9.13 -4.92 -27.93
C LEU A 47 9.67 -6.36 -27.93
N PHE A 48 9.56 -7.07 -26.81
CA PHE A 48 9.98 -8.47 -26.74
C PHE A 48 9.17 -9.34 -27.72
N ALA A 49 7.87 -9.11 -27.83
CA ALA A 49 7.02 -9.87 -28.75
C ALA A 49 7.41 -9.68 -30.23
N SER A 50 7.93 -8.50 -30.59
CA SER A 50 8.37 -8.19 -31.95
C SER A 50 9.80 -8.66 -32.23
N GLU A 51 10.75 -8.38 -31.34
CA GLU A 51 12.18 -8.59 -31.58
C GLU A 51 12.71 -9.95 -31.12
N ARG A 52 12.23 -10.45 -29.98
CA ARG A 52 12.68 -11.69 -29.32
C ARG A 52 14.20 -11.78 -29.14
N THR A 53 14.84 -10.65 -28.86
CA THR A 53 16.28 -10.58 -28.55
C THR A 53 16.54 -10.95 -27.09
N LEU A 54 17.79 -11.33 -26.77
CA LEU A 54 18.20 -11.54 -25.38
C LEU A 54 18.01 -10.28 -24.53
N GLU A 55 18.33 -9.11 -25.11
CA GLU A 55 18.17 -7.80 -24.46
C GLU A 55 16.72 -7.51 -24.10
N SER A 56 15.80 -7.60 -25.07
CA SER A 56 14.36 -7.39 -24.81
C SER A 56 13.78 -8.40 -23.83
N CYS A 57 14.28 -9.65 -23.83
CA CYS A 57 13.89 -10.68 -22.86
C CYS A 57 14.30 -10.31 -21.43
N VAL A 58 15.58 -9.94 -21.22
CA VAL A 58 16.11 -9.56 -19.90
C VAL A 58 15.43 -8.29 -19.38
N GLN A 59 15.21 -7.30 -20.24
CA GLN A 59 14.52 -6.08 -19.88
C GLN A 59 13.08 -6.37 -19.45
N THR A 60 12.33 -7.13 -20.24
CA THR A 60 10.93 -7.50 -19.92
C THR A 60 10.83 -8.33 -18.64
N LEU A 61 11.77 -9.25 -18.42
CA LEU A 61 11.85 -10.03 -17.19
C LEU A 61 12.06 -9.14 -15.97
N ASN A 62 13.00 -8.18 -16.06
CA ASN A 62 13.28 -7.24 -14.97
C ASN A 62 12.04 -6.40 -14.62
N GLN A 63 11.35 -5.85 -15.62
CA GLN A 63 10.09 -5.13 -15.39
C GLN A 63 9.01 -6.01 -14.77
N SER A 64 8.91 -7.27 -15.22
CA SER A 64 7.94 -8.23 -14.68
C SER A 64 8.19 -8.50 -13.19
N MET A 65 9.45 -8.68 -12.79
CA MET A 65 9.83 -8.86 -11.38
C MET A 65 9.53 -7.63 -10.54
N GLN A 66 9.87 -6.42 -11.02
CA GLN A 66 9.54 -5.18 -10.33
C GLN A 66 8.02 -5.03 -10.15
N LEU A 67 7.24 -5.38 -11.16
CA LEU A 67 5.77 -5.29 -11.12
C LEU A 67 5.15 -6.29 -10.14
N ALA A 68 5.74 -7.48 -10.00
CA ALA A 68 5.32 -8.43 -8.98
C ALA A 68 5.59 -7.88 -7.57
N ASN A 69 6.79 -7.36 -7.33
CA ASN A 69 7.20 -6.83 -6.03
C ASN A 69 6.32 -5.64 -5.59
N ILE A 70 6.07 -4.68 -6.48
CA ILE A 70 5.25 -3.51 -6.12
C ILE A 70 3.79 -3.87 -5.85
N ARG A 71 3.26 -4.88 -6.56
CA ARG A 71 1.91 -5.39 -6.30
C ARG A 71 1.82 -6.10 -4.96
N GLU A 72 2.86 -6.84 -4.58
CA GLU A 72 2.95 -7.45 -3.25
C GLU A 72 2.96 -6.39 -2.15
N GLN A 73 3.77 -5.33 -2.31
CA GLN A 73 3.80 -4.20 -1.37
C GLN A 73 2.42 -3.54 -1.24
N LEU A 74 1.77 -3.25 -2.38
CA LEU A 74 0.45 -2.63 -2.39
C LEU A 74 -0.61 -3.50 -1.67
N VAL A 75 -0.59 -4.82 -1.91
CA VAL A 75 -1.46 -5.78 -1.22
C VAL A 75 -1.22 -5.75 0.28
N GLU A 76 0.04 -5.70 0.72
CA GLU A 76 0.37 -5.66 2.15
C GLU A 76 -0.10 -4.35 2.80
N THR A 77 0.07 -3.21 2.13
CA THR A 77 -0.44 -1.92 2.64
C THR A 77 -1.96 -1.91 2.74
N TYR A 78 -2.68 -2.50 1.76
CA TYR A 78 -4.13 -2.67 1.88
C TYR A 78 -4.53 -3.56 3.05
N LYS A 79 -3.81 -4.65 3.33
CA LYS A 79 -4.08 -5.48 4.52
C LYS A 79 -3.90 -4.70 5.82
N GLN A 80 -2.86 -3.88 5.92
CA GLN A 80 -2.65 -3.01 7.09
C GLN A 80 -3.83 -2.05 7.27
N TYR A 81 -4.32 -1.45 6.18
CA TYR A 81 -5.50 -0.60 6.23
C TYR A 81 -6.77 -1.38 6.63
N CYS A 82 -6.97 -2.58 6.11
CA CYS A 82 -8.08 -3.45 6.52
C CYS A 82 -8.05 -3.75 8.03
N GLN A 83 -6.89 -4.12 8.58
CA GLN A 83 -6.74 -4.38 10.02
C GLN A 83 -7.10 -3.16 10.86
N LEU A 84 -6.70 -1.97 10.40
CA LEU A 84 -7.07 -0.71 11.04
C LEU A 84 -8.60 -0.52 11.06
N LEU A 85 -9.24 -0.66 9.90
CA LEU A 85 -10.70 -0.53 9.78
C LEU A 85 -11.46 -1.56 10.63
N GLU A 86 -10.97 -2.79 10.69
CA GLU A 86 -11.54 -3.84 11.56
C GLU A 86 -11.45 -3.47 13.04
N ASN A 87 -10.34 -2.86 13.47
CA ASN A 87 -10.18 -2.40 14.84
C ASN A 87 -11.12 -1.24 15.17
N GLU A 88 -11.28 -0.28 14.26
CA GLU A 88 -12.26 0.80 14.39
C GLU A 88 -13.69 0.27 14.45
N LEU A 89 -14.03 -0.70 13.61
CA LEU A 89 -15.33 -1.38 13.65
C LEU A 89 -15.57 -2.05 15.01
N LYS A 90 -14.58 -2.78 15.54
CA LYS A 90 -14.67 -3.39 16.88
C LYS A 90 -14.89 -2.32 17.95
N ARG A 91 -14.12 -1.21 17.94
CA ARG A 91 -14.29 -0.10 18.91
C ARG A 91 -15.69 0.50 18.84
N ALA A 92 -16.20 0.76 17.64
CA ALA A 92 -17.53 1.30 17.42
C ALA A 92 -18.64 0.35 17.92
N LEU A 93 -18.49 -0.96 17.72
CA LEU A 93 -19.45 -1.96 18.19
C LEU A 93 -19.47 -2.11 19.71
N HIS A 94 -18.31 -2.02 20.38
CA HIS A 94 -18.23 -2.08 21.85
C HIS A 94 -18.67 -0.78 22.55
N LYS A 95 -18.75 0.34 21.83
CA LYS A 95 -19.31 1.62 22.32
C LYS A 95 -20.84 1.70 22.25
N LYS A 96 -21.55 0.59 21.96
CA LYS A 96 -23.02 0.55 22.11
C LYS A 96 -23.40 0.76 23.59
N PRO A 97 -24.46 1.54 23.86
CA PRO A 97 -24.88 1.93 25.22
C PRO A 97 -25.23 0.74 26.11
#